data_AF-A0A4Y2TU23-F1
#
_entry.id   AF-A0A4Y2TU23-F1
#
_cell.length_a   1.000
_cell.length_b   1.000
_cell.length_c   1.000
_cell.angle_alpha   90.00
_cell.angle_beta   90.00
_cell.angle_gamma   90.00
#
_symmetry.space_group_name_H-M   'P 1'
#
loop_
_entity.id
_entity.type
_entity.pdbx_description
1 polymer ?
#
loop_
_entity_poly.entity_id
_entity_poly.type
_entity_poly.pdbx_seq_one_letter_code
_entity_poly.pdbx_strand_id
1 'polypeptide(L)'
;MDRTKLFLEESALISLDVKQFTFFSFPPWSVPSINYIDPFSLLHKASTAPVVFYQVFNLHRSLYSQYVPVFTDGSKSINYVGCSVAFPDSVSAYRLNAALSIYTAPQGHIFSRCDGIHDPEVP
;
A
#
# COMPACT_ATOMS: atom_id res chain seq x y z
N MET A 1 -24.19 4.28 14.58
CA MET A 1 -23.20 3.20 14.67
C MET A 1 -23.48 2.12 13.60
N ASP A 2 -24.10 2.49 12.46
CA ASP A 2 -24.92 1.52 11.72
C ASP A 2 -24.49 1.28 10.27
N ARG A 3 -23.70 2.17 9.66
CA ARG A 3 -23.25 1.99 8.27
C ARG A 3 -22.18 0.90 8.13
N THR A 4 -21.28 0.83 9.10
CA THR A 4 -20.20 -0.16 9.11
C THR A 4 -20.75 -1.57 9.32
N LYS A 5 -21.75 -1.73 10.19
CA LYS A 5 -22.39 -3.02 10.46
C LYS A 5 -23.16 -3.55 9.24
N LEU A 6 -23.97 -2.70 8.61
CA LEU A 6 -24.66 -3.05 7.35
C LEU A 6 -23.68 -3.45 6.25
N PHE A 7 -22.59 -2.70 6.07
CA PHE A 7 -21.57 -3.04 5.08
C PHE A 7 -20.90 -4.39 5.38
N LEU A 8 -20.63 -4.71 6.64
CA LEU A 8 -20.05 -5.99 7.06
C LEU A 8 -21.02 -7.15 6.83
N GLU A 9 -22.32 -6.95 7.08
CA GLU A 9 -23.37 -7.93 6.80
C GLU A 9 -23.51 -8.18 5.29
N GLU A 10 -23.61 -7.12 4.49
CA GLU A 10 -23.71 -7.19 3.03
C GLU A 10 -22.46 -7.82 2.38
N SER A 11 -21.28 -7.59 2.98
CA SER A 11 -20.01 -8.13 2.48
C SER A 11 -19.69 -9.53 3.01
N ALA A 12 -20.59 -10.16 3.78
CA ALA A 12 -20.36 -11.44 4.46
C ALA A 12 -19.13 -11.44 5.40
N LEU A 13 -18.77 -10.27 5.93
CA LEU A 13 -17.67 -10.03 6.87
C LEU A 13 -18.15 -9.90 8.32
N ILE A 14 -19.40 -10.27 8.60
CA ILE A 14 -20.00 -10.18 9.94
C ILE A 14 -19.26 -11.01 11.00
N SER A 15 -18.53 -12.05 10.57
CA SER A 15 -17.71 -12.91 11.43
C SER A 15 -16.29 -12.40 11.62
N LEU A 16 -15.90 -11.32 10.94
CA LEU A 16 -14.61 -10.68 11.16
C LEU A 16 -14.66 -9.98 12.51
N ASP A 17 -13.75 -10.35 13.43
CA ASP A 17 -13.56 -9.59 14.66
C ASP A 17 -13.02 -8.20 14.29
N VAL A 18 -13.91 -7.21 14.23
CA VAL A 18 -13.55 -5.83 13.90
C VAL A 18 -12.90 -5.22 15.13
N LYS A 19 -11.60 -5.46 15.28
CA LYS A 19 -10.78 -4.69 16.21
C LYS A 19 -10.72 -3.26 15.71
N GLN A 20 -11.25 -2.34 16.51
CA GLN A 20 -11.13 -0.92 16.25
C GLN A 20 -9.65 -0.53 16.45
N PHE A 21 -8.88 -0.55 15.37
CA PHE A 21 -7.50 -0.09 15.39
C PHE A 21 -7.48 1.44 15.33
N THR A 22 -7.21 2.08 16.47
CA THR A 22 -7.12 3.54 16.60
C THR A 22 -5.72 4.09 16.30
N PHE A 23 -4.88 3.34 15.57
CA PHE A 23 -3.45 3.69 15.47
C PHE A 23 -3.18 4.94 14.64
N PHE A 24 -4.04 5.24 13.69
CA PHE A 24 -3.84 6.40 12.83
C PHE A 24 -4.29 7.68 13.52
N SER A 25 -3.34 8.60 13.74
CA SER A 25 -3.61 9.95 14.28
C SER A 25 -4.60 10.74 13.41
N PHE A 26 -4.70 10.35 12.15
CA PHE A 26 -5.64 10.88 11.17
C PHE A 26 -5.95 9.78 10.14
N PRO A 27 -7.18 9.68 9.61
CA PRO A 27 -7.50 8.62 8.66
C PRO A 27 -6.58 8.66 7.42
N PRO A 28 -6.25 7.53 6.79
CA PRO A 28 -5.34 7.50 5.63
C PRO A 28 -5.75 8.41 4.47
N TRP A 29 -7.05 8.71 4.33
CA TRP A 29 -7.61 9.63 3.33
C TRP A 29 -7.52 11.12 3.71
N SER A 30 -6.97 11.44 4.88
CA SER A 30 -6.78 12.82 5.36
C SER A 30 -5.34 13.31 5.28
N VAL A 31 -4.42 12.51 4.69
CA VAL A 31 -3.06 12.97 4.33
C VAL A 31 -3.21 14.14 3.34
N PRO A 32 -2.83 15.38 3.71
CA PRO A 32 -2.93 16.50 2.78
C PRO A 32 -1.87 16.36 1.69
N SER A 33 -2.29 16.45 0.42
CA SER A 33 -1.45 16.60 -0.79
C SER A 33 -0.34 15.57 -0.98
N ILE A 34 -0.70 14.38 -1.48
CA ILE A 34 0.28 13.50 -2.13
C ILE A 34 0.60 14.08 -3.50
N ASN A 35 1.85 14.48 -3.71
CA ASN A 35 2.34 14.84 -5.05
C ASN A 35 2.68 13.56 -5.82
N TYR A 36 1.95 13.32 -6.91
CA TYR A 36 2.17 12.18 -7.79
C TYR A 36 3.09 12.57 -8.95
N ILE A 37 4.16 11.79 -9.17
CA ILE A 37 5.09 11.97 -10.27
C ILE A 37 5.16 10.64 -11.02
N ASP A 38 4.82 10.67 -12.31
CA ASP A 38 4.87 9.50 -13.19
C ASP A 38 5.93 9.68 -14.28
N PRO A 39 7.18 9.24 -14.03
CA PRO A 39 8.24 9.32 -15.03
C PRO A 39 8.04 8.34 -16.21
N PHE A 40 7.06 7.44 -16.14
CA PHE A 40 6.80 6.43 -17.16
C PHE A 40 5.57 6.74 -18.03
N SER A 41 4.82 7.80 -17.71
CA SER A 41 3.54 8.17 -18.36
C SER A 41 3.58 8.25 -19.89
N LEU A 42 4.72 8.58 -20.49
CA LEU A 42 4.90 8.69 -21.94
C LEU A 42 5.47 7.41 -22.60
N LEU A 43 5.73 6.35 -21.84
CA LEU A 43 6.34 5.11 -22.32
C LEU A 43 5.31 4.02 -22.53
N HIS A 44 5.25 3.47 -23.74
CA HIS A 44 4.40 2.34 -24.06
C HIS A 44 5.13 1.02 -23.81
N LYS A 45 4.58 0.18 -22.93
CA LYS A 45 5.18 -1.12 -22.56
C LYS A 45 5.48 -2.04 -23.74
N ALA A 46 4.65 -2.02 -24.79
CA ALA A 46 4.81 -2.91 -25.94
C ALA A 46 5.91 -2.47 -26.91
N SER A 47 6.21 -1.17 -27.00
CA SER A 47 7.16 -0.60 -27.97
C SER A 47 8.43 -0.04 -27.34
N THR A 48 8.50 0.02 -26.02
CA THR A 48 9.66 0.54 -25.29
C THR A 48 10.57 -0.60 -24.87
N ALA A 49 11.86 -0.53 -25.23
CA ALA A 49 12.84 -1.54 -24.83
C ALA A 49 12.99 -1.59 -23.29
N PRO A 50 13.12 -2.77 -22.67
CA PRO A 50 13.26 -2.91 -21.21
C PRO A 50 14.36 -2.02 -20.60
N VAL A 51 15.48 -1.86 -21.32
CA VAL A 51 16.61 -1.01 -20.90
C VAL A 51 16.21 0.45 -20.63
N VAL A 52 15.24 0.99 -21.38
CA VAL A 52 14.77 2.37 -21.22
C VAL A 52 14.06 2.53 -19.88
N PHE A 53 13.24 1.57 -19.46
CA PHE A 53 12.58 1.59 -18.15
C PHE A 53 13.62 1.59 -17.02
N TYR A 54 14.67 0.78 -17.13
CA TYR A 54 15.77 0.77 -16.15
C TYR A 54 16.51 2.11 -16.08
N GLN A 55 16.76 2.76 -17.22
CA GLN A 55 17.42 4.06 -17.25
C GLN A 55 16.57 5.14 -16.59
N VAL A 56 15.28 5.20 -16.90
CA VAL A 56 14.34 6.17 -16.31
C VAL A 56 14.22 5.95 -14.80
N PHE A 57 14.11 4.69 -14.35
CA PHE A 57 14.09 4.35 -12.93
C PHE A 57 15.35 4.85 -12.20
N ASN A 58 16.55 4.57 -12.74
CA ASN A 58 17.81 4.99 -12.12
C ASN A 58 17.97 6.51 -12.08
N LEU A 59 17.58 7.22 -13.14
CA LEU A 59 17.58 8.68 -13.17
C LEU A 59 16.64 9.24 -12.10
N HIS A 60 15.42 8.72 -12.03
CA HIS A 60 14.45 9.13 -11.00
C HIS A 60 14.99 8.87 -9.59
N ARG A 61 15.55 7.69 -9.32
CA ARG A 61 16.16 7.35 -8.03
C ARG A 61 17.32 8.27 -7.66
N SER A 62 18.11 8.72 -8.64
CA SER A 62 19.20 9.69 -8.45
C SER A 62 18.68 11.08 -8.11
N LEU A 63 17.67 11.57 -8.84
CA LEU A 63 17.05 12.88 -8.61
C LEU A 63 16.42 12.99 -7.21
N TYR A 64 15.82 11.90 -6.74
CA TYR A 64 15.17 11.82 -5.42
C TYR A 64 16.03 11.07 -4.40
N SER A 65 17.35 11.11 -4.53
CA SER A 65 18.28 10.35 -3.69
C SER A 65 18.22 10.69 -2.19
N GLN A 66 17.77 11.90 -1.86
CA GLN A 66 17.52 12.37 -0.49
C GLN A 66 16.32 11.72 0.20
N TYR A 67 15.42 11.07 -0.55
CA TYR A 67 14.25 10.38 0.00
C TYR A 67 14.54 8.90 0.25
N VAL A 68 13.87 8.33 1.26
CA VAL A 68 13.92 6.90 1.55
C VAL A 68 13.05 6.17 0.52
N PRO A 69 13.61 5.22 -0.27
CA PRO A 69 12.80 4.47 -1.21
C PRO A 69 11.93 3.46 -0.45
N VAL A 70 10.64 3.45 -0.77
CA VAL A 70 9.68 2.46 -0.28
C VAL A 70 9.04 1.83 -1.50
N PHE A 71 9.12 0.50 -1.60
CA PHE A 71 8.49 -0.26 -2.66
C PHE A 71 7.28 -0.99 -2.11
N THR A 72 6.19 -1.01 -2.85
CA THR A 72 4.99 -1.76 -2.48
C THR A 72 4.56 -2.66 -3.61
N ASP A 73 4.04 -3.83 -3.25
CA ASP A 73 3.38 -4.72 -4.19
C ASP A 73 2.05 -5.21 -3.60
N GLY A 74 1.09 -5.51 -4.48
CA GLY A 74 -0.25 -5.94 -4.15
C GLY A 74 -0.71 -7.05 -5.08
N SER A 75 -1.22 -8.14 -4.53
CA SER A 75 -1.76 -9.26 -5.29
C SER A 75 -3.21 -9.53 -4.92
N LYS A 76 -4.00 -9.98 -5.90
CA LYS A 76 -5.39 -10.38 -5.69
C LYS A 76 -5.56 -11.86 -5.98
N SER A 77 -6.13 -12.58 -5.02
CA SER A 77 -6.65 -13.93 -5.19
C SER A 77 -8.17 -13.93 -4.97
N ILE A 78 -8.82 -15.08 -5.23
CA ILE A 78 -10.25 -15.27 -4.97
C ILE A 78 -10.54 -15.12 -3.47
N ASN A 79 -9.64 -15.63 -2.62
CA ASN A 79 -9.88 -15.79 -1.19
C ASN A 79 -9.15 -14.78 -0.31
N TYR A 80 -8.29 -13.93 -0.87
CA TYR A 80 -7.53 -12.95 -0.11
C TYR A 80 -6.89 -11.87 -1.00
N VAL A 81 -6.38 -10.83 -0.36
CA VAL A 81 -5.48 -9.84 -0.94
C VAL A 81 -4.11 -9.99 -0.29
N GLY A 82 -3.06 -10.14 -1.07
CA GLY A 82 -1.70 -10.01 -0.57
C GLY A 82 -1.24 -8.58 -0.69
N CYS A 83 -0.52 -8.06 0.31
CA CYS A 83 0.24 -6.82 0.16
C CYS A 83 1.64 -7.01 0.74
N SER A 84 2.60 -6.29 0.19
CA SER A 84 3.95 -6.23 0.74
C SER A 84 4.53 -4.84 0.61
N VAL A 85 5.44 -4.52 1.52
CA VAL A 85 6.20 -3.28 1.54
C VAL A 85 7.66 -3.60 1.82
N ALA A 86 8.56 -2.97 1.06
CA ALA A 86 9.99 -3.08 1.22
C ALA A 86 10.59 -1.68 1.46
N PHE A 87 11.19 -1.53 2.63
CA PHE A 87 12.07 -0.44 3.01
C PHE A 87 13.54 -0.85 2.74
N PRO A 88 14.51 0.08 2.80
CA PRO A 88 15.91 -0.27 2.60
C PRO A 88 16.45 -1.31 3.61
N ASP A 89 15.87 -1.34 4.80
CA ASP A 89 16.33 -2.14 5.94
C ASP A 89 15.41 -3.33 6.28
N SER A 90 14.22 -3.38 5.69
CA SER A 90 13.17 -4.32 6.11
C SER A 90 12.17 -4.60 5.00
N VAL A 91 11.61 -5.81 5.01
CA VAL A 91 10.53 -6.22 4.11
C VAL A 91 9.43 -6.86 4.95
N SER A 92 8.18 -6.51 4.67
CA SER A 92 7.01 -7.08 5.33
C SER A 92 5.96 -7.45 4.30
N ALA A 93 5.25 -8.55 4.53
CA ALA A 93 4.18 -9.03 3.67
C ALA A 93 3.02 -9.55 4.51
N TYR A 94 1.80 -9.27 4.06
CA TYR A 94 0.57 -9.56 4.79
C TYR A 94 -0.49 -10.17 3.89
N ARG A 95 -1.35 -10.97 4.50
CA ARG A 95 -2.55 -11.51 3.89
C ARG A 95 -3.77 -10.82 4.49
N LEU A 96 -4.46 -10.08 3.65
CA LEU A 96 -5.64 -9.32 4.00
C LEU A 96 -6.91 -10.00 3.47
N ASN A 97 -8.06 -9.58 3.98
CA ASN A 97 -9.35 -10.11 3.59
C ASN A 97 -9.63 -9.94 2.07
N ALA A 98 -10.32 -10.91 1.48
CA ALA A 98 -10.70 -10.91 0.07
C ALA A 98 -11.57 -9.71 -0.37
N ALA A 99 -12.25 -9.03 0.54
CA ALA A 99 -13.05 -7.84 0.23
C ALA A 99 -12.19 -6.58 -0.02
N LEU A 100 -10.93 -6.57 0.41
CA LEU A 100 -10.05 -5.40 0.26
C LEU A 100 -9.61 -5.21 -1.20
N SER A 101 -9.22 -3.98 -1.52
CA SER A 101 -8.67 -3.62 -2.83
C SER A 101 -7.14 -3.65 -2.77
N ILE A 102 -6.52 -4.10 -3.87
CA ILE A 102 -5.05 -4.05 -4.04
C ILE A 102 -4.52 -2.60 -4.04
N TYR A 103 -5.39 -1.61 -4.33
CA TYR A 103 -5.00 -0.20 -4.41
C TYR A 103 -4.95 0.49 -3.05
N THR A 104 -5.68 0.00 -2.04
CA THR A 104 -5.75 0.62 -0.71
C THR A 104 -4.96 -0.12 0.35
N ALA A 105 -4.76 -1.43 0.16
CA ALA A 105 -4.05 -2.29 1.10
C ALA A 105 -2.60 -1.86 1.40
N PRO A 106 -1.75 -1.54 0.40
CA PRO A 106 -0.37 -1.14 0.67
C PRO A 106 -0.26 0.25 1.33
N GLN A 107 -1.19 1.16 1.02
CA GLN A 107 -1.17 2.55 1.51
C GLN A 107 -1.30 2.62 3.05
N GLY A 108 -2.12 1.76 3.64
CA GLY A 108 -2.32 1.71 5.10
C GLY A 108 -1.05 1.33 5.87
N HIS A 109 -0.21 0.45 5.31
CA HIS A 109 1.01 -0.01 5.98
C HIS A 109 2.16 0.99 5.88
N ILE A 110 2.33 1.65 4.71
CA ILE A 110 3.29 2.76 4.60
C ILE A 110 2.98 3.80 5.68
N PHE A 111 1.70 4.11 5.84
CA PHE A 111 1.25 5.12 6.78
C PHE A 111 1.53 4.74 8.25
N SER A 112 1.26 3.48 8.63
CA SER A 112 1.57 2.97 9.98
C SER A 112 3.06 3.07 10.31
N ARG A 113 3.95 2.66 9.39
CA ARG A 113 5.40 2.70 9.63
C ARG A 113 5.94 4.13 9.70
N CYS A 114 5.45 5.05 8.86
CA CYS A 114 5.87 6.46 8.85
C CYS A 114 5.51 7.19 10.15
N ASP A 115 4.40 6.83 10.79
CA ASP A 115 3.98 7.38 12.08
C ASP A 115 4.77 6.78 13.27
N GLY A 116 5.77 5.93 13.02
CA GLY A 116 6.61 5.33 14.07
C GLY A 116 5.91 4.22 14.85
N ILE A 117 4.81 3.71 14.32
CA ILE A 117 3.97 2.71 14.95
C ILE A 117 4.55 1.33 14.64
N HIS A 118 4.96 0.62 15.69
CA HIS A 118 5.32 -0.79 15.58
C HIS A 118 4.04 -1.62 15.62
N ASP A 119 3.88 -2.51 14.64
CA ASP A 119 2.76 -3.44 14.57
C ASP A 119 2.88 -4.43 15.74
N PRO A 120 1.90 -4.50 16.67
CA PRO A 120 2.00 -5.37 17.85
C PRO A 120 1.84 -6.86 17.53
N GLU A 121 1.60 -7.25 16.27
CA GLU A 121 1.44 -8.65 15.84
C GLU A 121 2.63 -9.23 15.05
N VAL A 122 3.86 -8.78 15.34
CA VAL A 122 5.08 -9.48 14.87
C VAL A 122 5.85 -9.99 16.10
N PRO A 123 6.21 -11.30 16.17
CA PRO A 123 7.22 -11.79 17.12
C PRO A 123 8.57 -11.07 16.96
#